data_AF-A0A0L0F7L1-F1
#
_entry.id   AF-A0A0L0F7L1-F1
#
_cell.length_a   1.000
_cell.length_b   1.000
_cell.length_c   1.000
_cell.angle_alpha   90.00
_cell.angle_beta   90.00
_cell.angle_gamma   90.00
#
_symmetry.space_group_name_H-M   'P 1'
#
loop_
_entity.id
_entity.type
_entity.pdbx_description
1 polymer ?
#
loop_
_entity_poly.entity_id
_entity_poly.type
_entity_poly.pdbx_seq_one_letter_code
_entity_poly.pdbx_strand_id
1 'polypeptide(L)'
;MTLKQDYLRVDRIVPDNGTPGTTCAIVGTTLNRSVAYIGFGQYMVEAKMINPNTLLCVAPYHPPGSLVLVDLFDKHGGNKTGGMPLHFRYHDTSQRG
;
A
#
# COMPACT_ATOMS: atom_id res chain seq x y z
N MET A 1 13.87 -26.39 -12.55
CA MET A 1 12.81 -26.16 -11.56
C MET A 1 12.57 -24.66 -11.51
N THR A 2 11.65 -24.16 -12.34
CA THR A 2 11.42 -22.71 -12.46
C THR A 2 10.52 -22.31 -11.30
N LEU A 3 11.04 -21.55 -10.34
CA LEU A 3 10.23 -20.91 -9.33
C LEU A 3 9.21 -20.03 -10.07
N LYS A 4 7.94 -20.44 -10.07
CA LYS A 4 6.86 -19.51 -10.38
C LYS A 4 6.98 -18.44 -9.31
N GLN A 5 7.41 -17.26 -9.72
CA GLN A 5 7.45 -16.11 -8.84
C GLN A 5 5.99 -15.74 -8.61
N ASP A 6 5.39 -16.31 -7.57
CA ASP A 6 4.05 -16.02 -7.11
C ASP A 6 4.07 -14.61 -6.50
N TYR A 7 4.25 -13.61 -7.37
CA TYR A 7 4.05 -12.23 -7.01
C TYR A 7 2.63 -12.10 -6.49
N LEU A 8 2.50 -11.57 -5.28
CA LEU A 8 1.21 -11.19 -4.78
C LEU A 8 0.59 -10.21 -5.77
N ARG A 9 -0.71 -10.32 -5.98
CA ARG A 9 -1.40 -9.42 -6.89
C ARG A 9 -2.16 -8.42 -6.05
N VAL A 10 -1.82 -7.16 -6.24
CA VAL A 10 -2.55 -6.06 -5.62
C VAL A 10 -3.59 -5.57 -6.61
N ASP A 11 -4.85 -5.51 -6.18
CA ASP A 11 -5.96 -5.14 -7.04
C ASP A 11 -6.41 -3.69 -6.80
N ARG A 12 -6.47 -3.26 -5.54
CA ARG A 12 -6.86 -1.89 -5.17
C ARG A 12 -6.46 -1.51 -3.76
N ILE A 13 -6.45 -0.20 -3.50
CA ILE A 13 -6.40 0.41 -2.17
C ILE A 13 -7.73 1.14 -1.92
N VAL A 14 -8.29 1.02 -0.72
CA VAL A 14 -9.56 1.66 -0.34
C VAL A 14 -9.44 2.34 1.03
N PRO A 15 -9.70 3.66 1.13
CA PRO A 15 -9.84 4.59 0.01
C PRO A 15 -8.51 4.75 -0.75
N ASP A 16 -8.56 5.13 -2.03
CA ASP A 16 -7.38 5.47 -2.85
C ASP A 16 -6.93 6.93 -2.68
N ASN A 17 -7.50 7.63 -1.69
CA ASN A 17 -7.20 9.01 -1.38
C ASN A 17 -7.53 9.33 0.08
N GLY A 18 -6.90 10.37 0.63
CA GLY A 18 -7.15 10.82 2.00
C GLY A 18 -6.08 11.77 2.53
N THR A 19 -6.08 11.99 3.83
CA THR A 19 -5.07 12.76 4.56
C THR A 19 -4.11 11.84 5.30
N PRO A 20 -2.98 12.35 5.82
CA PRO A 20 -2.19 11.61 6.81
C PRO A 20 -3.09 11.08 7.94
N GLY A 21 -2.89 9.83 8.34
CA GLY A 21 -3.73 9.16 9.33
C GLY A 21 -4.93 8.39 8.75
N THR A 22 -5.18 8.45 7.44
CA THR A 22 -6.28 7.70 6.81
C THR A 22 -6.01 6.19 6.91
N THR A 23 -6.92 5.43 7.51
CA THR A 23 -6.87 3.97 7.49
C THR A 23 -7.19 3.47 6.09
N CYS A 24 -6.25 2.73 5.49
CA CYS A 24 -6.35 2.22 4.14
C CYS A 24 -6.36 0.69 4.15
N ALA A 25 -7.21 0.11 3.31
CA ALA A 25 -7.27 -1.34 3.05
C ALA A 25 -6.66 -1.65 1.69
N ILE A 26 -5.60 -2.43 1.67
CA ILE A 26 -5.04 -3.01 0.45
C ILE A 26 -5.76 -4.33 0.19
N VAL A 27 -6.42 -4.42 -0.95
CA VAL A 27 -7.15 -5.61 -1.40
C VAL A 27 -6.40 -6.25 -2.55
N GLY A 28 -6.23 -7.57 -2.46
CA GLY A 28 -5.49 -8.33 -3.45
C GLY A 28 -5.73 -9.83 -3.36
N THR A 29 -4.94 -10.58 -4.10
CA THR A 29 -4.93 -12.04 -4.08
C THR A 29 -3.56 -12.55 -3.67
N THR A 30 -3.57 -13.60 -2.85
CA THR A 30 -2.35 -14.24 -2.35
C THR A 30 -1.48 -13.26 -1.54
N LEU A 31 -2.12 -12.32 -0.82
CA LEU A 31 -1.44 -11.46 0.15
C LEU A 31 -1.03 -12.38 1.31
N ASN A 32 0.16 -12.95 1.22
CA ASN A 32 0.67 -13.89 2.19
C ASN A 32 1.28 -13.14 3.40
N ARG A 33 1.55 -13.88 4.48
CA ARG A 33 2.17 -13.33 5.70
C ARG A 33 3.58 -12.78 5.50
N SER A 34 4.13 -12.85 4.30
CA SER A 34 5.45 -12.28 4.01
C SER A 34 5.40 -10.77 3.82
N VAL A 35 4.23 -10.16 3.58
CA VAL A 35 4.11 -8.69 3.57
C VAL A 35 4.18 -8.15 4.99
N ALA A 36 5.13 -7.25 5.23
CA ALA A 36 5.34 -6.58 6.52
C ALA A 36 5.12 -5.07 6.43
N TYR A 37 5.38 -4.46 5.28
CA TYR A 37 5.29 -3.02 5.10
C TYR A 37 4.52 -2.64 3.84
N ILE A 38 3.83 -1.51 3.91
CA ILE A 38 3.19 -0.83 2.78
C ILE A 38 3.94 0.48 2.54
N GLY A 39 4.44 0.68 1.33
CA GLY A 39 5.09 1.91 0.92
C GLY A 39 4.10 2.89 0.32
N PHE A 40 4.27 4.17 0.65
CA PHE A 40 3.64 5.32 0.02
C PHE A 40 4.77 6.20 -0.52
N GLY A 41 5.16 5.98 -1.78
CA GLY A 41 6.37 6.56 -2.35
C GLY A 41 7.61 6.09 -1.59
N GLN A 42 8.27 7.01 -0.88
CA GLN A 42 9.48 6.71 -0.10
C GLN A 42 9.22 6.36 1.37
N TYR A 43 7.98 6.48 1.84
CA TYR A 43 7.61 6.24 3.23
C TYR A 43 7.02 4.85 3.41
N MET A 44 7.55 4.07 4.34
CA MET A 44 7.02 2.75 4.68
C MET A 44 6.22 2.80 5.98
N VAL A 45 5.08 2.13 6.00
CA VAL A 45 4.24 1.94 7.19
C VAL A 45 4.02 0.46 7.45
N GLU A 46 3.78 0.10 8.71
CA GLU A 46 3.50 -1.28 9.08
C GLU A 46 2.18 -1.77 8.45
N ALA A 47 2.23 -2.96 7.86
CA ALA A 47 1.07 -3.63 7.32
C ALA A 47 0.46 -4.58 8.36
N LYS A 48 -0.84 -4.42 8.63
CA LYS A 48 -1.59 -5.35 9.47
C LYS A 48 -2.42 -6.29 8.61
N MET A 49 -2.07 -7.56 8.59
CA MET A 49 -2.86 -8.57 7.90
C MET A 49 -4.18 -8.85 8.62
N ILE A 50 -5.28 -8.69 7.90
CA ILE A 50 -6.62 -9.07 8.38
C ILE A 50 -6.98 -10.46 7.88
N ASN A 51 -6.72 -10.74 6.60
CA ASN A 51 -6.91 -12.03 5.97
C ASN A 51 -5.99 -12.15 4.73
N PRO A 52 -5.90 -13.30 4.05
CA PRO A 52 -5.03 -13.50 2.89
C PRO A 52 -5.33 -12.62 1.65
N ASN A 53 -6.35 -11.79 1.71
CA ASN A 53 -6.80 -10.90 0.64
C ASN A 53 -6.88 -9.43 1.09
N THR A 54 -6.56 -9.12 2.36
CA THR A 54 -6.73 -7.77 2.90
C THR A 54 -5.65 -7.45 3.93
N LEU A 55 -4.91 -6.37 3.67
CA LEU A 55 -4.00 -5.72 4.61
C LEU A 55 -4.57 -4.36 5.00
N LEU A 56 -4.39 -3.95 6.25
CA LEU A 56 -4.65 -2.59 6.71
C LEU A 56 -3.34 -1.84 6.94
N CYS A 57 -3.36 -0.54 6.70
CA CYS A 57 -2.32 0.39 7.12
C CYS A 57 -2.93 1.75 7.42
N VAL A 58 -2.09 2.65 7.91
CA VAL A 58 -2.42 4.05 8.13
C VAL A 58 -1.52 4.88 7.22
N ALA A 59 -2.11 5.75 6.40
CA ALA A 59 -1.37 6.60 5.47
C ALA A 59 -0.41 7.52 6.25
N PRO A 60 0.89 7.56 5.90
CA PRO A 60 1.87 8.40 6.58
C PRO A 60 1.68 9.89 6.26
N TYR A 61 2.51 10.74 6.87
CA TYR A 61 2.63 12.13 6.46
C TYR A 61 3.26 12.23 5.06
N HIS A 62 2.62 13.01 4.19
CA HIS A 62 3.12 13.32 2.86
C HIS A 62 2.65 14.74 2.47
N PRO A 63 3.38 15.48 1.61
CA PRO A 63 2.92 16.77 1.13
C PRO A 63 1.49 16.72 0.56
N PRO A 64 0.62 17.69 0.93
CA PRO A 64 -0.75 17.78 0.43
C PRO A 64 -0.79 17.82 -1.11
N GLY A 65 -1.84 17.24 -1.71
CA GLY A 65 -2.01 17.18 -3.17
C GLY A 65 -1.12 16.17 -3.91
N SER A 66 -0.23 15.46 -3.20
CA SER A 66 0.66 14.47 -3.82
C SER A 66 -0.09 13.22 -4.31
N LEU A 67 0.34 12.69 -5.45
CA LEU A 67 -0.01 11.35 -5.91
C LEU A 67 1.21 10.44 -5.75
N VAL A 68 1.09 9.36 -4.98
CA VAL A 68 2.21 8.45 -4.69
C VAL A 68 1.90 7.03 -5.11
N LEU A 69 2.93 6.28 -5.49
CA LEU A 69 2.84 4.84 -5.70
C LEU A 69 2.66 4.11 -4.36
N VAL A 70 1.86 3.05 -4.40
CA VAL A 70 1.65 2.14 -3.28
C VAL A 70 2.25 0.78 -3.59
N ASP A 71 3.20 0.38 -2.75
CA ASP A 71 3.95 -0.87 -2.91
C ASP A 71 3.88 -1.74 -1.65
N LEU A 72 4.02 -3.05 -1.80
CA LEU A 72 4.09 -4.01 -0.70
C LEU A 72 5.52 -4.53 -0.55
N PHE A 73 6.03 -4.53 0.68
CA PHE A 73 7.38 -4.99 1.00
C PHE A 73 7.34 -6.09 2.06
N ASP A 74 8.29 -7.02 1.94
CA ASP A 74 8.55 -7.98 3.01
C ASP A 74 9.39 -7.40 4.15
N LYS A 75 9.58 -8.19 5.22
CA LYS A 75 10.39 -7.81 6.38
C LYS A 75 11.88 -7.54 6.07
N HIS A 76 12.35 -7.93 4.89
CA HIS A 76 13.71 -7.72 4.41
C HIS A 76 13.81 -6.56 3.41
N GLY A 77 12.70 -5.85 3.14
CA GLY A 77 12.64 -4.73 2.18
C GLY A 77 12.50 -5.17 0.72
N GLY A 78 12.25 -6.45 0.44
CA GLY A 78 11.98 -6.92 -0.91
C GLY A 78 10.60 -6.48 -1.38
N ASN A 79 10.52 -5.73 -2.48
CA ASN A 79 9.25 -5.38 -3.12
C ASN A 79 8.54 -6.66 -3.61
N LYS A 80 7.28 -6.81 -3.24
CA LYS A 80 6.41 -7.94 -3.60
C LYS A 80 5.27 -7.54 -4.52
N THR A 81 5.03 -6.25 -4.75
CA THR A 81 3.94 -5.75 -5.60
C THR A 81 3.97 -6.42 -6.96
N GLY A 82 2.93 -7.16 -7.26
CA GLY A 82 2.60 -7.62 -8.61
C GLY A 82 1.26 -7.06 -9.06
N GLY A 83 1.07 -7.01 -10.38
CA GLY A 83 -0.15 -6.45 -10.99
C GLY A 83 0.04 -5.01 -11.45
N MET A 84 -1.04 -4.23 -11.42
CA MET A 84 -1.01 -2.83 -11.82
C MET A 84 -0.50 -1.94 -10.68
N PRO A 85 0.24 -0.86 -10.99
CA PRO A 85 0.69 0.09 -9.97
C PRO A 85 -0.51 0.73 -9.26
N LEU A 86 -0.55 0.63 -7.94
CA LEU A 86 -1.53 1.34 -7.13
C LEU A 86 -1.05 2.75 -6.84
N HIS A 87 -1.99 3.67 -6.74
CA HIS A 87 -1.72 5.04 -6.35
C HIS A 87 -2.58 5.44 -5.15
N PHE A 88 -2.05 6.32 -4.33
CA PHE A 88 -2.80 7.00 -3.28
C PHE A 88 -2.66 8.51 -3.44
N ARG A 89 -3.79 9.24 -3.39
CA ARG A 89 -3.81 10.69 -3.51
C ARG A 89 -4.01 11.37 -2.15
N TYR A 90 -3.03 12.15 -1.74
CA TYR A 90 -3.14 13.00 -0.57
C TYR A 90 -4.01 14.22 -0.88
N HIS A 91 -4.98 14.50 0.00
CA HIS A 91 -5.82 15.68 -0.11
C HIS A 91 -5.00 16.94 0.10
N ASP A 92 -5.34 17.98 -0.65
CA ASP A 92 -4.83 19.31 -0.40
C ASP A 92 -5.66 19.97 0.71
N THR A 93 -5.14 19.99 1.94
CA THR A 93 -5.80 20.66 3.05
C THR A 93 -5.63 22.18 3.01
N SER A 94 -4.81 22.73 2.10
CA SER A 94 -4.61 24.17 1.96
C SER A 94 -5.77 24.88 1.24
N GLN A 95 -6.65 24.12 0.56
CA GLN A 95 -7.80 24.65 -0.17
C GLN A 95 -9.07 24.79 0.68
N ARG A 96 -9.04 24.41 1.97
CA ARG A 96 -10.14 24.69 2.91
C ARG A 96 -9.88 26.03 3.60
N GLY A 97 -9.98 27.11 2.81
CA GLY A 97 -10.15 28.48 3.30
C GLY A 97 -11.61 28.79 3.60
#